data_AF-A0A8X6KI97-F1
#
_entry.id   AF-A0A8X6KI97-F1
#
_cell.length_a   1.000
_cell.length_b   1.000
_cell.length_c   1.000
_cell.angle_alpha   90.00
_cell.angle_beta   90.00
_cell.angle_gamma   90.00
#
_symmetry.space_group_name_H-M   'P 1'
#
loop_
_entity.id
_entity.type
_entity.pdbx_description
1 polymer ?
#
loop_
_entity_poly.entity_id
_entity_poly.type
_entity_poly.pdbx_seq_one_letter_code
_entity_poly.pdbx_strand_id
1 'polypeptide(L)'
;MLTLKSKNSPNLKIDIGALVTDQISAANIPSPELDNISQTVHLENLVLADSPDCQEPITILIGADNYYDVVTGKVKHLSKKLVAVETIIGWRLQGRNGENQT
;
A
#
# COMPACT_ATOMS: atom_id res chain seq x y z
N MET A 1 -20.92 -1.94 -6.66
CA MET A 1 -19.66 -1.63 -7.35
C MET A 1 -18.95 -0.53 -6.57
N LEU A 2 -17.68 -0.71 -6.27
CA LEU A 2 -16.81 0.29 -5.65
C LEU A 2 -15.85 0.83 -6.70
N THR A 3 -15.78 2.16 -6.86
CA THR A 3 -14.85 2.80 -7.78
C THR A 3 -13.62 3.29 -7.04
N LEU A 4 -12.46 2.72 -7.34
CA LEU A 4 -11.17 3.20 -6.88
C LEU A 4 -10.64 4.22 -7.89
N LYS A 5 -10.28 5.41 -7.44
CA LYS A 5 -9.71 6.48 -8.28
C LYS A 5 -8.26 6.69 -7.94
N SER A 6 -7.45 6.94 -8.97
CA SER A 6 -6.05 7.23 -8.73
C SER A 6 -5.85 8.55 -8.00
N LYS A 7 -4.93 8.54 -7.02
CA LYS A 7 -4.50 9.74 -6.31
C LYS A 7 -3.75 10.73 -7.20
N ASN A 8 -3.06 10.22 -8.23
CA ASN A 8 -2.16 11.00 -9.08
C ASN A 8 -2.73 11.27 -10.48
N SER A 9 -3.84 10.62 -10.85
CA SER A 9 -4.41 10.70 -12.21
C SER A 9 -5.92 10.51 -12.17
N PRO A 10 -6.72 11.59 -12.09
CA PRO A 10 -8.18 11.50 -11.91
C PRO A 10 -8.93 10.68 -12.97
N ASN A 11 -8.34 10.54 -14.16
CA ASN A 11 -8.90 9.75 -15.27
C ASN A 11 -8.67 8.24 -15.11
N LEU A 12 -7.73 7.82 -14.26
CA LEU A 12 -7.47 6.42 -13.98
C LEU A 12 -8.36 5.95 -12.84
N LYS A 13 -9.29 5.06 -13.16
CA LYS A 13 -10.25 4.48 -12.23
C LYS A 13 -10.46 3.00 -12.52
N ILE A 14 -10.78 2.25 -11.48
CA ILE A 14 -11.08 0.82 -11.56
C ILE A 14 -12.37 0.58 -10.77
N ASP A 15 -13.28 -0.17 -11.37
CA ASP A 15 -14.53 -0.57 -10.75
C ASP A 15 -14.41 -2.02 -10.30
N ILE A 16 -14.51 -2.26 -8.99
CA ILE A 16 -14.42 -3.60 -8.41
C ILE A 16 -15.75 -4.01 -7.75
N GLY A 17 -16.08 -5.29 -7.83
CA GLY A 17 -17.12 -5.89 -7.00
C GLY A 17 -16.62 -5.91 -5.55
N ALA A 18 -17.39 -5.34 -4.63
CA ALA A 18 -17.00 -5.25 -3.23
C ALA A 18 -18.17 -5.65 -2.32
N LEU A 19 -17.86 -6.40 -1.27
CA LEU A 19 -18.76 -6.63 -0.14
C LEU A 19 -18.64 -5.44 0.83
N VAL A 20 -19.77 -4.83 1.17
CA VAL A 20 -19.82 -3.78 2.20
C VAL A 20 -20.19 -4.42 3.53
N THR A 21 -19.39 -4.16 4.56
CA THR A 21 -19.62 -4.65 5.93
C THR A 21 -19.18 -3.59 6.92
N ASP A 22 -19.83 -3.53 8.08
CA ASP A 22 -19.48 -2.62 9.17
C ASP A 22 -18.10 -2.94 9.76
N GLN A 23 -17.65 -4.19 9.62
CA GLN A 23 -16.40 -4.66 10.19
C GLN A 23 -15.67 -5.60 9.22
N ILE A 24 -14.58 -5.12 8.62
CA ILE A 24 -13.71 -5.92 7.73
C ILE A 24 -12.99 -7.02 8.52
N SER A 25 -12.56 -6.72 9.75
CA SER A 25 -11.82 -7.65 10.60
C SER A 25 -12.09 -7.38 12.08
N ALA A 26 -12.14 -8.45 12.87
CA ALA A 26 -12.10 -8.39 14.34
C ALA A 26 -10.67 -8.34 14.90
N ALA A 27 -9.67 -8.58 14.06
CA ALA A 27 -8.27 -8.49 14.45
C ALA A 27 -7.78 -7.04 14.42
N ASN A 28 -7.11 -6.63 15.49
CA ASN A 28 -6.29 -5.43 15.48
C ASN A 28 -5.01 -5.73 14.67
N ILE A 29 -4.90 -5.15 13.48
CA ILE A 29 -3.70 -5.30 12.64
C ILE A 29 -2.79 -4.13 12.98
N PRO A 30 -1.68 -4.35 13.71
CA PRO A 30 -0.79 -3.26 14.05
C PRO A 30 -0.18 -2.67 12.78
N SER A 31 -0.01 -1.35 12.76
CA SER A 31 0.82 -0.70 11.75
C SER A 31 2.22 -1.33 11.80
N PRO A 32 2.85 -1.61 10.65
CA PRO A 32 4.23 -2.08 10.64
C PRO A 32 5.12 -1.11 11.42
N GLU A 33 6.10 -1.62 12.16
CA GLU A 33 7.10 -0.76 12.81
C GLU A 33 7.88 -0.01 11.73
N LEU A 34 7.54 1.27 11.56
CA LEU A 34 8.00 2.15 10.49
C LEU A 34 9.15 3.05 10.93
N ASP A 35 9.63 2.90 12.16
CA ASP A 35 10.63 3.75 12.84
C ASP A 35 11.94 3.94 12.03
N ASN A 36 12.21 3.06 11.06
CA ASN A 36 13.38 3.11 10.19
C ASN A 36 13.09 3.38 8.70
N ILE A 37 11.82 3.49 8.30
CA ILE A 37 11.43 3.63 6.89
C ILE A 37 11.42 5.11 6.48
N SER A 38 10.87 5.99 7.34
CA SER A 38 10.86 7.45 7.12
C SER A 38 12.27 8.05 7.07
N GLN A 39 13.24 7.39 7.70
CA GLN A 39 14.66 7.79 7.70
C GLN A 39 15.41 7.34 6.42
N THR A 40 14.78 6.54 5.56
CA THR A 40 15.38 6.18 4.27
C THR A 40 15.16 7.30 3.24
N VAL A 41 16.23 8.05 2.97
CA VAL A 41 16.42 9.03 1.86
C VAL A 41 15.84 8.58 0.50
N HIS A 42 15.51 7.31 0.32
CA HIS A 42 15.05 6.73 -0.96
C HIS A 42 13.54 6.86 -1.21
N LEU A 43 12.77 7.33 -0.21
CA LEU A 43 11.33 7.56 -0.31
C LEU A 43 10.94 9.00 -0.71
N GLU A 44 11.88 9.95 -0.74
CA GLU A 44 11.59 11.39 -0.92
C GLU A 44 10.78 11.76 -2.18
N ASN A 45 10.63 10.84 -3.13
CA ASN A 45 9.84 11.03 -4.36
C ASN A 45 8.69 10.02 -4.54
N LEU A 46 8.36 9.24 -3.51
CA LEU A 46 7.27 8.26 -3.56
C LEU A 46 6.07 8.77 -2.76
N VAL A 47 4.97 9.04 -3.46
CA VAL A 47 3.68 9.30 -2.81
C VAL A 47 3.08 7.97 -2.39
N LEU A 48 3.16 7.65 -1.10
CA LEU A 48 2.59 6.43 -0.56
C LEU A 48 1.06 6.40 -0.70
N ALA A 49 0.53 5.19 -0.88
CA ALA A 49 -0.90 4.91 -0.92
C ALA A 49 -1.56 5.01 0.46
N ASP A 50 -0.81 4.65 1.50
CA ASP A 50 -1.17 4.75 2.92
C ASP A 50 -0.21 5.65 3.69
N SER A 51 -0.69 6.22 4.80
CA SER A 51 0.16 6.93 5.73
C SER A 51 0.69 5.96 6.80
N PRO A 52 2.01 5.91 7.06
CA PRO A 52 2.58 5.08 8.11
C PRO A 52 2.02 5.42 9.50
N ASP A 53 1.65 6.68 9.71
CA ASP A 53 1.13 7.20 10.99
C ASP A 53 -0.40 7.15 11.07
N CYS A 54 -1.06 6.48 10.12
CA CYS A 54 -2.52 6.37 10.09
C CYS A 54 -3.00 5.49 11.25
N GLN A 55 -3.73 6.09 12.18
CA GLN A 55 -4.41 5.39 13.28
C GLN A 55 -5.82 4.95 12.89
N GLU A 56 -6.29 5.27 11.68
CA GLU A 56 -7.62 4.88 11.23
C GLU A 56 -7.67 3.38 10.91
N PRO A 57 -8.79 2.71 11.20
CA PRO A 57 -8.99 1.32 10.84
C PRO A 57 -8.95 1.12 9.32
N ILE A 58 -8.66 -0.10 8.90
CA ILE A 58 -8.68 -0.49 7.49
C ILE A 58 -10.10 -0.25 6.95
N THR A 59 -10.21 0.60 5.92
CA THR A 59 -11.48 0.93 5.26
C THR A 59 -11.74 0.09 4.01
N ILE A 60 -10.70 -0.50 3.42
CA ILE A 60 -10.79 -1.32 2.21
C ILE A 60 -9.83 -2.50 2.31
N LEU A 61 -10.32 -3.71 2.04
CA LEU A 61 -9.52 -4.92 1.87
C LEU A 61 -9.63 -5.38 0.42
N ILE A 62 -8.49 -5.47 -0.28
CA ILE A 62 -8.41 -5.91 -1.68
C ILE A 62 -7.93 -7.36 -1.69
N GLY A 63 -8.75 -8.25 -2.23
CA GLY A 63 -8.40 -9.66 -2.40
C GLY A 63 -7.34 -9.88 -3.48
N ALA A 64 -6.68 -11.03 -3.45
CA ALA A 64 -5.64 -11.39 -4.43
C ALA A 64 -6.18 -11.47 -5.87
N ASP A 65 -7.47 -11.76 -6.02
CA ASP A 65 -8.22 -11.78 -7.27
C ASP A 65 -8.31 -10.40 -7.95
N ASN A 66 -8.36 -9.32 -7.16
CA ASN A 66 -8.41 -7.93 -7.65
C ASN A 66 -7.09 -7.18 -7.46
N TYR A 67 -6.10 -7.80 -6.81
CA TYR A 67 -4.83 -7.15 -6.50
C TYR A 67 -4.09 -6.69 -7.76
N TYR A 68 -4.08 -7.53 -8.80
CA TYR A 68 -3.38 -7.19 -10.04
C TYR A 68 -4.11 -6.16 -10.90
N ASP A 69 -5.40 -5.90 -10.63
CA ASP A 69 -6.11 -4.81 -11.29
C ASP A 69 -5.59 -3.45 -10.79
N VAL A 70 -5.27 -3.34 -9.50
CA VAL A 70 -4.86 -2.07 -8.88
C VAL A 70 -3.36 -1.77 -8.99
N VAL A 71 -2.51 -2.75 -9.27
CA VAL A 71 -1.06 -2.54 -9.46
C VAL A 71 -0.75 -2.09 -10.88
N THR A 72 0.21 -1.18 -11.05
CA THR A 72 0.63 -0.72 -12.39
C THR A 72 1.73 -1.58 -13.00
N GLY A 73 2.31 -2.48 -12.21
CA GLY A 73 3.50 -3.27 -12.56
C GLY A 73 4.83 -2.56 -12.31
N LYS A 74 4.85 -1.26 -11.96
CA LYS A 74 6.10 -0.60 -11.58
C LYS A 74 6.55 -1.02 -10.18
N VAL A 75 7.82 -1.41 -10.07
CA VAL A 75 8.45 -1.84 -8.82
C VAL A 75 9.77 -1.09 -8.64
N LYS A 76 9.99 -0.53 -7.45
CA LYS A 76 11.26 0.09 -7.05
C LYS A 76 11.85 -0.73 -5.90
N HIS A 77 13.02 -1.32 -6.12
CA HIS A 77 13.76 -1.97 -5.04
C HIS A 77 14.38 -0.92 -4.12
N LEU A 78 14.02 -0.95 -2.84
CA LEU A 78 14.57 -0.08 -1.81
C LEU A 78 15.71 -0.76 -1.06
N SER A 79 15.62 -2.09 -0.89
CA SER A 79 16.70 -2.94 -0.38
C SER A 79 16.52 -4.38 -0.87
N LYS A 80 17.38 -5.30 -0.40
CA LYS A 80 17.28 -6.74 -0.71
C LYS A 80 15.94 -7.36 -0.30
N LYS A 81 15.29 -6.82 0.74
CA LYS A 81 14.05 -7.37 1.33
C LYS A 81 12.89 -6.37 1.37
N LEU A 82 13.05 -5.19 0.78
CA LEU A 82 12.05 -4.13 0.75
C LEU A 82 11.89 -3.58 -0.67
N VAL A 83 10.65 -3.56 -1.16
CA VAL A 83 10.29 -2.97 -2.44
C VAL A 83 9.12 -2.01 -2.28
N ALA A 84 9.04 -1.00 -3.14
CA ALA A 84 7.84 -0.20 -3.34
C ALA A 84 7.17 -0.64 -4.64
N VAL A 85 5.89 -0.98 -4.58
CA VAL A 85 5.06 -1.35 -5.74
C VAL A 85 4.08 -0.21 -5.99
N GLU A 86 4.03 0.28 -7.23
CA GLU A 86 3.09 1.32 -7.61
C GLU A 86 1.69 0.72 -7.83
N THR A 87 0.70 1.35 -7.21
CA THR A 87 -0.72 1.08 -7.42
C THR A 87 -1.41 2.34 -7.93
N ILE A 88 -2.64 2.22 -8.40
CA ILE A 88 -3.44 3.38 -8.80
C ILE A 88 -3.58 4.42 -7.68
N ILE A 89 -3.63 4.00 -6.41
CA ILE A 89 -3.81 4.88 -5.24
C ILE A 89 -2.50 5.39 -4.62
N GLY A 90 -1.35 4.99 -5.15
CA GLY A 90 -0.02 5.40 -4.68
C GLY A 90 0.94 4.22 -4.54
N TRP A 91 2.13 4.49 -3.99
CA TRP A 91 3.15 3.46 -3.75
C TRP A 91 2.86 2.68 -2.46
N ARG A 92 2.94 1.35 -2.52
CA ARG A 92 2.81 0.45 -1.37
C ARG A 92 4.15 -0.19 -1.06
N LEU A 93 4.56 -0.16 0.20
CA LEU A 93 5.77 -0.84 0.65
C LEU A 93 5.48 -2.31 0.91
N GLN A 94 6.39 -3.19 0.49
CA GLN A 94 6.26 -4.64 0.65
C GLN A 94 7.58 -5.24 1.12
N GLY A 95 7.47 -6.12 2.12
CA GLY A 95 8.61 -6.76 2.76
C GLY A 95 9.04 -6.05 4.02
N ARG A 96 10.32 -6.18 4.37
CA ARG A 96 10.92 -5.59 5.58
C ARG A 96 12.21 -4.89 5.24
N ASN A 97 12.49 -3.78 5.93
CA ASN A 97 13.84 -3.23 5.90
C ASN A 97 14.74 -4.24 6.63
N GLY A 98 15.58 -4.96 5.88
CA GLY A 98 16.53 -5.89 6.48
C GLY A 98 17.70 -5.09 7.01
N GLU A 99 17.97 -5.12 8.31
CA GLU A 99 19.32 -4.86 8.78
C GLU A 99 20.26 -5.85 8.08
N ASN A 100 21.34 -5.34 7.51
CA ASN A 100 22.49 -6.19 7.24
C ASN A 100 22.98 -6.70 8.60
N GLN A 101 22.75 -7.97 8.89
CA GLN A 101 23.58 -8.70 9.82
C GLN A 101 24.14 -9.91 9.07
N THR A 102 25.44 -9.79 8.79
CA THR A 102 26.40 -10.75 8.19
C THR A 102 26.21 -11.14 6.72
#